data_AF-A0A1D9M8A0-F1
#
_entry.id   AF-A0A1D9M8A0-F1
#
_cell.length_a   1.000
_cell.length_b   1.000
_cell.length_c   1.000
_cell.angle_alpha   90.00
_cell.angle_beta   90.00
_cell.angle_gamma   90.00
#
_symmetry.space_group_name_H-M   'P 1'
#
loop_
_entity.id
_entity.type
_entity.pdbx_description
1 polymer ?
#
loop_
_entity_poly.entity_id
_entity_poly.type
_entity_poly.pdbx_seq_one_letter_code
_entity_poly.pdbx_strand_id
1 'polypeptide(L)'
;MKHLRTVTKDPKHVVHSLRHNMKDRLILAEVSSLDQNLILGHALGSMGDRVYGGDVAKLRQTTKAMRKALGLPAVDAEAQP
;
A
#
# COMPACT_ATOMS: atom_id res chain seq x y z
N MET A 1 20.27 -4.36 -0.71
CA MET A 1 20.29 -4.26 0.78
C MET A 1 21.04 -3.04 1.32
N LYS A 2 22.07 -2.49 0.64
CA LYS A 2 22.81 -1.30 1.12
C LYS A 2 21.92 -0.11 1.52
N HIS A 3 20.91 0.21 0.71
CA HIS A 3 19.96 1.29 0.99
C HIS A 3 19.05 1.02 2.19
N LEU A 4 18.77 -0.25 2.50
CA LEU A 4 17.99 -0.56 3.70
C LEU A 4 18.83 -0.38 4.97
N ARG A 5 20.15 -0.59 4.86
CA ARG A 5 21.10 -0.42 5.97
C ARG A 5 21.35 1.04 6.35
N THR A 6 20.99 1.99 5.49
CA THR A 6 21.01 3.42 5.85
C THR A 6 19.83 3.81 6.75
N VAL A 7 18.74 3.02 6.74
CA VAL A 7 17.52 3.29 7.52
C VAL A 7 17.40 2.39 8.74
N THR A 8 17.93 1.15 8.68
CA THR A 8 17.87 0.20 9.79
C THR A 8 19.12 -0.66 9.89
N LYS A 9 19.63 -0.83 11.11
CA LYS A 9 20.75 -1.72 11.43
C LYS A 9 20.33 -3.17 11.73
N ASP A 10 19.02 -3.42 11.94
CA ASP A 10 18.53 -4.76 12.27
C ASP A 10 18.70 -5.73 11.08
N PRO A 11 19.46 -6.84 11.24
CA PRO A 11 19.68 -7.82 10.17
C PRO A 11 18.38 -8.48 9.68
N LYS A 12 17.34 -8.60 10.53
CA LYS A 12 16.05 -9.20 10.18
C LYS A 12 15.23 -8.32 9.25
N HIS A 13 15.44 -7.00 9.26
CA HIS A 13 14.81 -6.10 8.31
C HIS A 13 15.43 -6.32 6.92
N VAL A 14 14.82 -7.21 6.15
CA VAL A 14 15.10 -7.47 4.73
C VAL A 14 13.88 -7.10 3.89
N VAL A 15 14.07 -6.82 2.60
CA VAL A 15 12.97 -6.40 1.70
C VAL A 15 11.78 -7.35 1.75
N HIS A 16 12.03 -8.67 1.78
CA HIS A 16 10.99 -9.68 1.92
C HIS A 16 10.20 -9.54 3.24
N SER A 17 10.90 -9.45 4.37
CA SER A 17 10.25 -9.28 5.70
C SER A 17 9.44 -7.99 5.78
N LEU A 18 9.93 -6.88 5.21
CA LEU A 18 9.22 -5.60 5.23
C LEU A 18 7.95 -5.65 4.38
N ARG A 19 8.02 -6.31 3.22
CA ARG A 19 6.85 -6.58 2.37
C ARG A 19 5.82 -7.45 3.10
N HIS A 20 6.27 -8.48 3.82
CA HIS A 20 5.38 -9.32 4.62
C HIS A 20 4.70 -8.51 5.72
N ASN A 21 5.47 -7.74 6.50
CA ASN A 21 4.95 -6.87 7.54
C ASN A 21 3.92 -5.87 6.99
N MET A 22 4.15 -5.32 5.79
CA MET A 22 3.18 -4.44 5.14
C MET A 22 1.90 -5.17 4.78
N LYS A 23 2.00 -6.39 4.23
CA LYS A 23 0.84 -7.23 3.93
C LYS A 23 0.01 -7.50 5.18
N ASP A 24 0.66 -7.86 6.29
CA ASP A 24 -0.03 -8.16 7.55
C ASP A 24 -0.74 -6.91 8.09
N ARG A 25 -0.11 -5.74 8.02
CA ARG A 25 -0.75 -4.47 8.40
C ARG A 25 -1.98 -4.16 7.56
N LEU A 26 -1.92 -4.42 6.26
CA LEU A 26 -3.07 -4.21 5.37
C LEU A 26 -4.22 -5.21 5.68
N ILE A 27 -3.89 -6.45 6.02
CA ILE A 27 -4.86 -7.47 6.46
C ILE A 27 -5.52 -7.03 7.77
N LEU A 28 -4.73 -6.61 8.77
CA LEU A 28 -5.24 -6.14 10.05
C LEU A 28 -6.08 -4.87 9.92
N ALA A 29 -5.79 -4.05 8.93
CA ALA A 29 -6.60 -2.89 8.56
C ALA A 29 -7.78 -3.24 7.64
N GLU A 30 -8.08 -4.51 7.41
CA GLU A 30 -9.21 -4.99 6.60
C GLU A 30 -9.24 -4.34 5.20
N VAL A 31 -8.06 -4.11 4.62
CA VAL A 31 -7.94 -3.58 3.25
C VAL A 31 -8.29 -4.69 2.27
N SER A 32 -8.98 -4.36 1.17
CA SER A 32 -9.36 -5.34 0.15
C SER A 32 -8.13 -6.02 -0.47
N SER A 33 -8.26 -7.30 -0.86
CA SER A 33 -7.16 -8.03 -1.51
C SER A 33 -6.69 -7.37 -2.82
N LEU A 34 -7.60 -6.69 -3.53
CA LEU A 34 -7.26 -5.91 -4.72
C LEU A 34 -6.33 -4.75 -4.36
N ASP A 35 -6.72 -3.93 -3.38
CA ASP A 35 -5.92 -2.78 -2.94
C ASP A 35 -4.59 -3.22 -2.33
N GLN A 36 -4.57 -4.34 -1.60
CA GLN A 36 -3.34 -4.96 -1.10
C GLN A 36 -2.39 -5.29 -2.25
N ASN A 37 -2.89 -5.95 -3.29
CA ASN A 37 -2.08 -6.32 -4.45
C ASN A 37 -1.62 -5.10 -5.24
N LEU A 38 -2.44 -4.06 -5.34
CA LEU A 38 -2.08 -2.81 -6.02
C LEU A 38 -0.96 -2.08 -5.28
N ILE A 39 -1.07 -1.96 -3.95
CA ILE A 39 -0.06 -1.37 -3.07
C ILE A 39 1.26 -2.16 -3.12
N LEU A 40 1.18 -3.49 -3.09
CA LEU A 40 2.35 -4.35 -3.13
C LEU A 40 2.95 -4.50 -4.55
N GLY A 41 2.32 -3.94 -5.58
CA GLY A 41 2.76 -4.10 -6.96
C GLY A 41 2.64 -5.55 -7.47
N HIS A 42 1.73 -6.33 -6.87
CA HIS A 42 1.34 -7.66 -7.32
C HIS A 42 0.15 -7.62 -8.30
N ALA A 43 -0.43 -6.44 -8.51
CA ALA A 43 -1.41 -6.24 -9.58
C ALA A 43 -0.70 -6.49 -10.93
N LEU A 44 -0.81 -7.74 -11.42
CA LEU A 44 -0.68 -8.00 -12.85
C LEU A 44 -1.61 -7.01 -13.54
N GLY A 45 -1.11 -6.24 -14.50
CA GLY A 45 -1.86 -5.20 -15.24
C GLY A 45 -3.13 -5.67 -15.97
N SER A 46 -3.60 -6.89 -15.70
CA SER A 46 -4.81 -7.54 -16.22
C SER A 46 -5.87 -7.87 -15.17
N MET A 47 -5.67 -7.67 -13.86
CA MET A 47 -6.57 -8.20 -12.81
C MET A 47 -7.56 -7.20 -12.21
N GLY A 48 -7.92 -6.11 -12.90
CA GLY A 48 -8.99 -5.22 -12.41
C GLY A 48 -9.35 -4.02 -13.30
N ASP A 49 -8.49 -3.66 -14.25
CA ASP A 49 -8.58 -2.41 -15.00
C ASP A 49 -9.23 -2.52 -16.38
N ARG A 50 -10.22 -3.39 -16.57
CA ARG A 50 -11.05 -3.26 -17.80
C ARG A 50 -12.26 -2.35 -17.62
N VAL A 51 -12.64 -2.00 -16.39
CA VAL A 51 -14.01 -1.47 -16.20
C VAL A 51 -14.07 -0.05 -15.60
N TYR A 52 -13.42 0.34 -14.49
CA TYR A 52 -13.52 1.74 -14.00
C TYR A 52 -12.38 2.20 -13.08
N GLY A 53 -12.11 3.52 -13.12
CA GLY A 53 -11.26 4.25 -12.16
C GLY A 53 -9.92 4.72 -12.76
N GLY A 54 -9.81 6.02 -13.08
CA GLY A 54 -8.55 6.61 -13.55
C GLY A 54 -7.44 6.59 -12.49
N ASP A 55 -6.21 6.89 -12.89
CA ASP A 55 -5.02 6.80 -12.02
C ASP A 55 -5.17 7.59 -10.71
N VAL A 56 -5.88 8.71 -10.74
CA VAL A 56 -6.18 9.54 -9.56
C VAL A 56 -7.05 8.79 -8.56
N ALA A 57 -8.06 8.04 -9.02
CA ALA A 57 -8.94 7.27 -8.13
C ALA A 57 -8.17 6.13 -7.45
N LYS A 58 -7.32 5.42 -8.20
CA LYS A 58 -6.43 4.39 -7.64
C LYS A 58 -5.45 4.96 -6.62
N LEU A 59 -4.85 6.12 -6.92
CA LEU A 59 -3.94 6.80 -6.01
C LEU A 59 -4.65 7.18 -4.70
N ARG A 60 -5.87 7.75 -4.79
CA ARG A 60 -6.67 8.10 -3.60
C ARG A 60 -7.03 6.86 -2.78
N GLN A 61 -7.50 5.80 -3.42
CA GLN A 61 -7.89 4.56 -2.76
C GLN A 61 -6.70 3.89 -2.06
N THR A 62 -5.57 3.76 -2.74
CA THR A 62 -4.35 3.18 -2.14
C THR A 62 -3.77 4.04 -1.03
N THR A 63 -3.83 5.37 -1.17
CA THR A 63 -3.41 6.31 -0.10
C THR A 63 -4.27 6.12 1.14
N LYS A 64 -5.60 5.99 0.99
CA LYS A 64 -6.52 5.75 2.10
C LYS A 64 -6.22 4.40 2.79
N ALA A 65 -6.04 3.34 2.00
CA ALA A 65 -5.71 2.01 2.52
C ALA A 65 -4.37 1.99 3.27
N MET A 66 -3.33 2.62 2.73
CA MET A 66 -2.03 2.74 3.37
C MET A 66 -2.11 3.51 4.70
N ARG A 67 -2.86 4.60 4.74
CA ARG A 67 -3.06 5.37 5.98
C ARG A 67 -3.76 4.55 7.05
N LYS A 68 -4.82 3.82 6.68
CA LYS A 68 -5.51 2.90 7.60
C LYS A 68 -4.54 1.87 8.17
N ALA A 69 -3.72 1.24 7.32
CA ALA A 69 -2.72 0.26 7.73
C ALA A 69 -1.59 0.80 8.63
N LEU A 70 -1.33 2.11 8.56
CA LEU A 70 -0.34 2.79 9.39
C LEU A 70 -0.95 3.45 10.64
N GLY A 71 -2.27 3.35 10.85
CA GLY A 71 -2.97 4.03 11.94
C GLY A 71 -2.95 5.57 11.83
N LEU A 72 -2.77 6.09 10.61
CA LEU A 72 -2.76 7.53 10.34
C LEU A 72 -4.18 8.04 10.08
N PRO A 73 -4.48 9.30 10.43
CA PRO A 73 -5.77 9.90 10.11
C PRO A 73 -6.03 9.87 8.60
N ALA A 74 -7.30 9.66 8.25
CA ALA A 74 -7.76 9.78 6.88
C ALA A 74 -7.46 11.21 6.39
N VAL A 75 -7.00 11.34 5.14
CA VAL A 75 -6.98 12.65 4.51
C VAL A 75 -8.42 12.93 4.18
N ASP A 76 -9.01 13.89 4.89
CA ASP A 76 -10.29 14.46 4.51
C ASP A 76 -10.19 14.95 3.07
N ALA A 77 -11.28 14.79 2.34
CA ALA A 77 -11.38 15.03 0.91
C ALA A 77 -11.33 16.52 0.52
N GLU A 78 -10.52 17.34 1.20
CA GLU A 78 -10.24 18.73 0.85
C GLU A 78 -9.12 18.82 -0.18
N ALA A 79 -9.45 18.37 -1.38
CA ALA A 79 -8.86 18.87 -2.63
C ALA A 79 -9.78 18.43 -3.77
N GLN A 80 -10.96 19.05 -3.83
CA GLN A 80 -11.65 19.24 -5.10
C GLN A 80 -11.36 20.69 -5.52
N PRO A 81 -10.93 20.94 -6.77
CA PRO A 81 -10.94 22.30 -7.32
C PRO A 81 -12.37 22.84 -7.41
#